data_AF-A0A7Z9L8X6-F1
#
_entry.id   AF-A0A7Z9L8X6-F1
#
_cell.length_a   1.000
_cell.length_b   1.000
_cell.length_c   1.000
_cell.angle_alpha   90.00
_cell.angle_beta   90.00
_cell.angle_gamma   90.00
#
_symmetry.space_group_name_H-M   'P 1'
#
loop_
_entity.id
_entity.type
_entity.pdbx_description
1 polymer ?
#
loop_
_entity_poly.entity_id
_entity_poly.type
_entity_poly.pdbx_seq_one_letter_code
_entity_poly.pdbx_strand_id
1 'polypeptide(L)'
;MKITLLLLSLMMGLQSPQTYGWKDLLPAIRMVETGGSPNGGLGAIGDSGNAFGPYQIWKIYHKDAATRDKTLDNYRRCLNSKSYSERVIKAYMKRYAAAAAQRLDQGKATRSDLETVARIHNGGPRGATKESTKKYWAKVVSHLKR
;
A
#
# COMPACT_ATOMS: atom_id res chain seq x y z
N MET A 1 21.55 11.70 59.55
CA MET A 1 20.79 10.91 58.56
C MET A 1 21.29 11.27 57.17
N LYS A 2 21.85 10.30 56.43
CA LYS A 2 22.39 10.52 55.07
C LYS A 2 21.23 10.40 54.07
N ILE A 3 20.94 11.48 53.35
CA ILE A 3 19.97 11.47 52.25
C ILE A 3 20.72 10.97 51.01
N THR A 4 20.51 9.71 50.65
CA THR A 4 21.03 9.14 49.41
C THR A 4 20.06 9.52 48.29
N LEU A 5 20.42 10.50 47.45
CA LEU A 5 19.70 10.75 46.19
C LEU A 5 20.02 9.62 45.22
N LEU A 6 19.07 8.73 44.96
CA LEU A 6 19.09 7.85 43.80
C LEU A 6 18.75 8.68 42.56
N LEU A 7 19.75 9.02 41.75
CA LEU A 7 19.57 9.51 40.39
C LEU A 7 19.17 8.33 39.50
N LEU A 8 17.86 8.14 39.29
CA LEU A 8 17.34 7.23 38.27
C LEU A 8 17.60 7.87 36.89
N SER A 9 18.71 7.53 36.26
CA SER A 9 19.02 7.94 34.89
C SER A 9 18.06 7.24 33.92
N LEU A 10 17.00 7.94 33.51
CA LEU A 10 16.05 7.50 32.51
C LEU A 10 16.72 7.53 31.13
N MET A 11 17.37 6.44 30.74
CA MET A 11 17.86 6.24 29.38
C MET A 11 16.67 5.98 28.44
N MET A 12 15.99 7.05 27.99
CA MET A 12 15.10 6.97 26.84
C MET A 12 15.96 6.70 25.60
N GLY A 13 16.18 5.43 25.28
CA GLY A 13 16.79 5.03 24.01
C GLY A 13 15.97 5.59 22.85
N LEU A 14 16.61 6.34 21.96
CA LEU A 14 16.03 6.78 20.69
C LEU A 14 15.69 5.54 19.86
N GLN A 15 14.46 5.03 19.99
CA GLN A 15 13.96 4.02 19.06
C GLN A 15 13.85 4.69 17.69
N SER A 16 14.62 4.20 16.72
CA SER A 16 14.50 4.65 15.34
C SER A 16 13.04 4.47 14.88
N PRO A 17 12.42 5.49 14.26
CA PRO A 17 11.05 5.38 13.81
C PRO A 17 10.91 4.19 12.86
N GLN A 18 9.85 3.40 13.03
CA GLN A 18 9.57 2.25 12.18
C GLN A 18 9.40 2.71 10.73
N THR A 19 10.14 2.07 9.82
CA THR A 19 10.09 2.33 8.39
C THR A 19 9.50 1.14 7.64
N TYR A 20 8.97 1.40 6.44
CA TYR A 20 8.24 0.42 5.65
C TYR A 20 8.66 0.48 4.17
N GLY A 21 8.47 -0.64 3.48
CA GLY A 21 8.62 -0.78 2.04
C GLY A 21 7.40 -1.41 1.36
N TRP A 22 7.48 -1.58 0.04
CA TRP A 22 6.43 -2.25 -0.73
C TRP A 22 6.14 -3.69 -0.27
N LYS A 23 7.16 -4.38 0.24
CA LYS A 23 7.04 -5.74 0.77
C LYS A 23 6.10 -5.82 1.99
N ASP A 24 5.89 -4.71 2.68
CA ASP A 24 5.01 -4.63 3.84
C ASP A 24 3.58 -4.23 3.42
N LEU A 25 3.48 -3.24 2.53
CA LEU A 25 2.19 -2.67 2.12
C LEU A 25 1.41 -3.54 1.12
N LEU A 26 2.07 -4.09 0.09
CA LEU A 26 1.38 -4.83 -0.97
C LEU A 26 0.69 -6.10 -0.45
N PRO A 27 1.28 -6.90 0.44
CA PRO A 27 0.55 -8.00 1.06
C PRO A 27 -0.69 -7.54 1.84
N ALA A 28 -0.60 -6.43 2.57
CA ALA A 28 -1.72 -5.91 3.34
C ALA A 28 -2.88 -5.43 2.44
N ILE A 29 -2.57 -4.70 1.36
CA ILE A 29 -3.57 -4.32 0.34
C ILE A 29 -4.22 -5.57 -0.26
N ARG A 30 -3.42 -6.56 -0.67
CA ARG A 30 -3.93 -7.81 -1.24
C ARG A 30 -4.88 -8.55 -0.28
N MET A 31 -4.55 -8.58 1.01
CA MET A 31 -5.43 -9.20 2.02
C MET A 31 -6.79 -8.51 2.10
N VAL A 32 -6.83 -7.18 2.01
CA VAL A 32 -8.09 -6.42 2.01
C VAL A 32 -8.90 -6.66 0.73
N GLU A 33 -8.23 -6.71 -0.43
CA GLU A 33 -8.90 -6.85 -1.72
C GLU A 33 -9.41 -8.28 -1.98
N THR A 34 -8.57 -9.29 -1.71
CA THR A 34 -8.83 -10.68 -2.13
C THR A 34 -8.33 -11.73 -1.13
N GLY A 35 -8.10 -11.37 0.14
CA GLY A 35 -7.51 -12.27 1.14
C GLY A 35 -8.30 -13.57 1.40
N GLY A 36 -9.62 -13.56 1.19
CA GLY A 36 -10.47 -14.75 1.28
C GLY A 36 -10.65 -15.51 -0.03
N SER A 37 -10.07 -15.04 -1.14
CA SER A 37 -10.23 -15.66 -2.45
C SER A 37 -9.23 -16.80 -2.67
N PRO A 38 -9.62 -17.89 -3.37
CA PRO A 38 -8.70 -18.91 -3.82
C PRO A 38 -7.51 -18.34 -4.61
N ASN A 39 -6.39 -19.06 -4.63
CA ASN A 39 -5.16 -18.66 -5.32
C ASN A 39 -4.67 -17.24 -4.93
N GLY A 40 -5.08 -16.79 -3.74
CA GLY A 40 -4.97 -15.43 -3.24
C GLY A 40 -5.31 -14.36 -4.29
N GLY A 41 -6.46 -14.51 -4.94
CA GLY A 41 -7.07 -13.49 -5.79
C GLY A 41 -6.66 -13.49 -7.26
N LEU A 42 -5.78 -14.41 -7.70
CA LEU A 42 -5.57 -14.61 -9.13
C LEU A 42 -6.84 -15.16 -9.78
N GLY A 43 -7.25 -14.60 -10.91
CA GLY A 43 -8.52 -14.90 -11.57
C GLY A 43 -9.73 -14.15 -11.00
N ALA A 44 -9.57 -13.39 -9.91
CA ALA A 44 -10.69 -12.66 -9.31
C ALA A 44 -11.16 -11.52 -10.22
N ILE A 45 -12.46 -11.46 -10.47
CA ILE A 45 -13.13 -10.37 -11.17
C ILE A 45 -14.18 -9.80 -10.22
N GLY A 46 -13.99 -8.56 -9.79
CA GLY A 46 -14.93 -7.86 -8.92
C GLY A 46 -15.48 -6.60 -9.57
N ASP A 47 -16.22 -5.83 -8.77
CA ASP A 47 -16.91 -4.60 -9.16
C ASP A 47 -17.66 -4.72 -10.50
N SER A 48 -18.59 -5.68 -10.58
CA SER A 48 -19.41 -5.94 -11.77
C SER A 48 -18.60 -6.15 -13.06
N GLY A 49 -17.37 -6.65 -12.97
CA GLY A 49 -16.50 -6.90 -14.13
C GLY A 49 -15.37 -5.91 -14.33
N ASN A 50 -15.28 -4.85 -13.50
CA ASN A 50 -14.32 -3.76 -13.72
C ASN A 50 -13.00 -3.91 -12.97
N ALA A 51 -12.92 -4.77 -11.95
CA ALA A 51 -11.78 -4.87 -11.05
C ALA A 51 -11.08 -6.23 -11.18
N PHE A 52 -9.80 -6.24 -11.57
CA PHE A 52 -9.09 -7.47 -11.93
C PHE A 52 -8.01 -7.87 -10.91
N GLY A 53 -8.03 -9.18 -10.62
CA GLY A 53 -6.98 -9.93 -9.98
C GLY A 53 -6.80 -9.59 -8.49
N PRO A 54 -5.60 -9.90 -7.95
CA PRO A 54 -5.38 -9.92 -6.50
C PRO A 54 -5.47 -8.56 -5.82
N TYR A 55 -5.40 -7.48 -6.62
CA TYR A 55 -5.47 -6.10 -6.13
C TYR A 55 -6.69 -5.34 -6.65
N GLN A 56 -7.61 -6.03 -7.34
CA GLN A 56 -8.85 -5.45 -7.84
C GLN A 56 -8.61 -4.16 -8.65
N ILE A 57 -7.65 -4.21 -9.58
CA ILE A 57 -7.21 -3.05 -10.36
C ILE A 57 -8.22 -2.76 -11.47
N TRP A 58 -8.61 -1.51 -11.62
CA TRP A 58 -9.48 -1.05 -12.70
C TRP A 58 -8.72 -0.73 -13.99
N LYS A 59 -9.42 -0.79 -15.12
CA LYS A 59 -8.84 -0.44 -16.44
C LYS A 59 -8.28 0.98 -16.49
N ILE A 60 -8.97 1.96 -15.89
CA ILE A 60 -8.49 3.36 -15.85
C ILE A 60 -7.24 3.51 -14.98
N TYR A 61 -7.18 2.79 -13.86
CA TYR A 61 -5.99 2.73 -13.00
C TYR A 61 -4.79 2.20 -13.79
N HIS A 62 -4.97 1.09 -14.51
CA HIS A 62 -3.93 0.52 -15.37
C HIS A 62 -3.49 1.49 -16.47
N LYS A 63 -4.42 2.13 -17.16
CA LYS A 63 -4.12 3.14 -18.18
C LYS A 63 -3.27 4.28 -17.62
N ASP A 64 -3.59 4.75 -16.42
CA ASP A 64 -2.82 5.81 -15.77
C ASP A 64 -1.43 5.35 -15.35
N ALA A 65 -1.29 4.12 -14.86
CA ALA A 65 0.01 3.51 -14.56
C ALA A 65 0.89 3.40 -15.83
N ALA A 66 0.29 3.01 -16.96
CA ALA A 66 0.97 2.88 -18.25
C ALA A 66 1.53 4.22 -18.79
N THR A 67 1.09 5.36 -18.26
CA THR A 67 1.73 6.66 -18.57
C THR A 67 3.12 6.80 -17.94
N ARG A 68 3.43 6.02 -16.91
CA ARG A 68 4.73 6.01 -16.21
C ARG A 68 5.60 4.81 -16.56
N ASP A 69 5.02 3.70 -17.00
CA ASP A 69 5.73 2.51 -17.49
C ASP A 69 5.02 1.96 -18.73
N LYS A 70 5.61 2.20 -19.91
CA LYS A 70 5.02 1.80 -21.20
C LYS A 70 4.95 0.29 -21.41
N THR A 71 5.68 -0.50 -20.62
CA THR A 71 5.60 -1.96 -20.68
C THR A 71 4.37 -2.51 -19.95
N LEU A 72 3.60 -1.65 -19.28
CA LEU A 72 2.28 -1.97 -18.73
C LEU A 72 1.21 -1.81 -19.82
N ASP A 73 1.28 -2.64 -20.85
CA ASP A 73 0.49 -2.54 -22.08
C ASP A 73 -0.83 -3.33 -22.07
N ASN A 74 -0.93 -4.38 -21.25
CA ASN A 74 -2.05 -5.30 -21.26
C ASN A 74 -2.74 -5.42 -19.89
N TYR A 75 -3.85 -4.70 -19.73
CA TYR A 75 -4.67 -4.71 -18.52
C TYR A 75 -5.11 -6.12 -18.07
N ARG A 76 -5.38 -7.05 -19.00
CA ARG A 76 -5.82 -8.41 -18.64
C ARG A 76 -4.75 -9.19 -17.86
N ARG A 77 -3.47 -8.81 -17.97
CA ARG A 77 -2.40 -9.44 -17.17
C ARG A 77 -2.58 -9.23 -15.67
N CYS A 78 -3.29 -8.17 -15.26
CA CYS A 78 -3.63 -7.96 -13.85
C CYS A 78 -4.44 -9.12 -13.25
N LEU A 79 -5.25 -9.80 -14.07
CA LEU A 79 -6.08 -10.92 -13.65
C LEU A 79 -5.23 -12.11 -13.18
N ASN A 80 -4.12 -12.39 -13.87
CA ASN A 80 -3.39 -13.65 -13.75
C ASN A 80 -1.93 -13.50 -13.27
N SER A 81 -1.44 -12.28 -13.07
CA SER A 81 -0.06 -12.04 -12.65
C SER A 81 0.01 -11.06 -11.48
N LYS A 82 0.30 -11.61 -10.29
CA LYS A 82 0.56 -10.81 -9.08
C LYS A 82 1.67 -9.79 -9.33
N SER A 83 2.81 -10.22 -9.89
CA SER A 83 3.96 -9.33 -10.13
C SER A 83 3.65 -8.22 -11.13
N TYR A 84 2.85 -8.50 -12.17
CA TYR A 84 2.37 -7.46 -13.09
C TYR A 84 1.48 -6.45 -12.36
N SER A 85 0.51 -6.92 -11.56
CA SER A 85 -0.37 -6.05 -10.77
C SER A 85 0.40 -5.18 -9.76
N GLU A 86 1.41 -5.72 -9.09
CA GLU A 86 2.27 -4.95 -8.18
C GLU A 86 3.06 -3.85 -8.93
N ARG A 87 3.53 -4.12 -10.15
CA ARG A 87 4.18 -3.10 -10.99
C ARG A 87 3.19 -2.00 -11.40
N VAL A 88 1.95 -2.36 -11.73
CA VAL A 88 0.89 -1.40 -12.04
C VAL A 88 0.63 -0.47 -10.85
N ILE A 89 0.51 -1.00 -9.64
CA ILE A 89 0.35 -0.19 -8.42
C ILE A 89 1.55 0.76 -8.24
N LYS A 90 2.78 0.24 -8.31
CA LYS A 90 3.98 1.07 -8.15
C LYS A 90 4.03 2.20 -9.18
N ALA A 91 3.74 1.92 -10.45
CA ALA A 91 3.73 2.93 -11.51
C ALA A 91 2.60 3.96 -11.33
N TYR A 92 1.41 3.53 -10.91
CA TYR A 92 0.31 4.43 -10.57
C TYR A 92 0.66 5.36 -9.40
N MET A 93 1.29 4.83 -8.35
CA MET A 93 1.73 5.62 -7.21
C MET A 93 2.87 6.57 -7.56
N LYS A 94 3.76 6.22 -8.50
CA LYS A 94 4.72 7.18 -9.06
C LYS A 94 4.05 8.36 -9.74
N ARG A 95 2.80 8.22 -10.21
CA ARG A 95 2.02 9.33 -10.77
C ARG A 95 1.31 10.17 -9.72
N TYR A 96 0.68 9.55 -8.73
CA TYR A 96 -0.25 10.25 -7.81
C TYR A 96 0.27 10.41 -6.37
N ALA A 97 1.36 9.74 -6.01
CA ALA A 97 1.93 9.74 -4.67
C ALA A 97 3.48 9.63 -4.72
N ALA A 98 4.12 10.39 -5.62
CA ALA A 98 5.53 10.19 -5.99
C ALA A 98 6.50 10.14 -4.80
N ALA A 99 6.35 11.06 -3.83
CA ALA A 99 7.20 11.09 -2.64
C ALA A 99 7.04 9.85 -1.75
N ALA A 100 5.80 9.40 -1.52
CA ALA A 100 5.51 8.19 -0.76
C ALA A 100 6.01 6.93 -1.49
N ALA A 101 5.80 6.87 -2.82
CA ALA A 101 6.29 5.77 -3.66
C ALA A 101 7.83 5.68 -3.63
N GLN A 102 8.53 6.82 -3.70
CA GLN A 102 9.99 6.87 -3.60
C GLN A 102 10.48 6.38 -2.24
N ARG A 103 9.84 6.80 -1.15
CA ARG A 103 10.19 6.30 0.19
C ARG A 103 9.91 4.81 0.35
N LEU A 104 8.84 4.29 -0.25
CA LEU A 104 8.55 2.86 -0.28
C LEU A 104 9.58 2.05 -1.07
N ASP A 105 10.07 2.58 -2.19
CA ASP A 105 11.16 1.97 -2.96
C ASP A 105 12.45 1.89 -2.12
N GLN A 106 12.69 2.87 -1.26
CA GLN A 106 13.86 2.94 -0.37
C GLN A 106 13.69 2.16 0.94
N GLY A 107 12.51 1.60 1.22
CA GLY A 107 12.21 1.00 2.53
C GLY A 107 12.21 2.01 3.69
N LYS A 108 11.96 3.29 3.40
CA LYS A 108 11.99 4.42 4.34
C LYS A 108 10.62 5.08 4.52
N ALA A 109 9.55 4.44 4.06
CA ALA A 109 8.22 5.00 4.16
C ALA A 109 7.76 5.06 5.62
N THR A 110 7.02 6.10 5.96
CA THR A 110 6.33 6.22 7.24
C THR A 110 4.96 5.55 7.17
N ARG A 111 4.30 5.38 8.33
CA ARG A 111 2.90 4.91 8.35
C ARG A 111 1.95 5.86 7.60
N SER A 112 2.22 7.16 7.60
CA SER A 112 1.44 8.15 6.84
C SER A 112 1.59 7.98 5.33
N ASP A 113 2.79 7.61 4.86
CA ASP A 113 3.01 7.25 3.45
C ASP A 113 2.20 6.01 3.06
N LEU A 114 2.13 4.99 3.94
CA LEU A 114 1.31 3.80 3.72
C LEU A 114 -0.17 4.14 3.61
N GLU A 115 -0.66 4.99 4.51
CA GLU A 115 -2.04 5.47 4.49
C GLU A 115 -2.35 6.18 3.17
N THR A 116 -1.47 7.09 2.75
CA THR A 116 -1.63 7.86 1.50
C THR A 116 -1.77 6.91 0.31
N VAL A 117 -0.87 5.93 0.19
CA VAL A 117 -0.87 4.96 -0.91
C VAL A 117 -2.10 4.05 -0.85
N ALA A 118 -2.45 3.51 0.31
CA ALA A 118 -3.62 2.64 0.46
C ALA A 118 -4.93 3.37 0.11
N ARG A 119 -5.06 4.62 0.55
CA ARG A 119 -6.26 5.44 0.27
C ARG A 119 -6.33 5.86 -1.19
N ILE A 120 -5.21 6.17 -1.85
CA ILE A 120 -5.17 6.41 -3.30
C ILE A 120 -5.49 5.14 -4.09
N HIS A 121 -5.05 3.96 -3.62
CA HIS A 121 -5.38 2.69 -4.25
C HIS A 121 -6.90 2.47 -4.26
N ASN A 122 -7.55 2.68 -3.11
CA ASN A 122 -9.00 2.50 -2.97
C ASN A 122 -9.85 3.61 -3.62
N GLY A 123 -9.39 4.86 -3.55
CA GLY A 123 -10.22 6.03 -3.91
C GLY A 123 -9.84 6.73 -5.21
N GLY A 124 -8.85 6.23 -5.94
CA GLY A 124 -8.28 6.89 -7.12
C GLY A 124 -7.37 8.08 -6.78
N PRO A 125 -7.09 8.98 -7.74
CA PRO A 125 -6.04 10.02 -7.59
C PRO A 125 -6.19 10.94 -6.37
N ARG A 126 -7.43 11.21 -5.95
CA ARG A 126 -7.75 12.03 -4.77
C ARG A 126 -8.12 11.19 -3.54
N GLY A 127 -7.81 9.90 -3.54
CA GLY A 127 -8.24 8.96 -2.50
C GLY A 127 -7.77 9.35 -1.10
N ALA A 128 -6.56 9.91 -0.97
CA ALA A 128 -6.00 10.36 0.31
C ALA A 128 -6.78 11.51 0.97
N THR A 129 -7.57 12.29 0.20
CA THR A 129 -8.39 13.39 0.73
C THR A 129 -9.86 13.02 0.94
N LYS A 130 -10.27 11.80 0.56
CA LYS A 130 -11.66 11.35 0.68
C LYS A 130 -11.89 10.69 2.03
N GLU A 131 -12.93 11.09 2.74
CA GLU A 131 -13.33 10.45 4.01
C GLU A 131 -13.70 8.98 3.83
N SER A 132 -14.34 8.63 2.70
CA SER A 132 -14.78 7.26 2.39
C SER A 132 -13.63 6.23 2.37
N THR A 133 -12.38 6.65 2.15
CA THR A 133 -11.22 5.75 2.09
C THR A 133 -10.61 5.47 3.47
N LYS A 134 -11.02 6.18 4.53
CA LYS A 134 -10.50 5.95 5.90
C LYS A 134 -10.81 4.54 6.41
N LYS A 135 -12.03 4.03 6.15
CA LYS A 135 -12.41 2.66 6.51
C LYS A 135 -11.55 1.62 5.79
N TYR A 136 -11.20 1.88 4.54
CA TYR A 136 -10.30 1.01 3.79
C TYR A 136 -8.90 0.98 4.43
N TRP A 137 -8.35 2.15 4.78
CA TRP A 137 -7.08 2.24 5.48
C TRP A 137 -7.07 1.48 6.81
N ALA A 138 -8.14 1.59 7.61
CA ALA A 138 -8.26 0.85 8.87
C ALA A 138 -8.16 -0.68 8.68
N LYS A 139 -8.63 -1.22 7.55
CA LYS A 139 -8.45 -2.64 7.21
C LYS A 139 -7.03 -2.95 6.75
N VAL A 140 -6.42 -2.09 5.93
CA VAL A 140 -5.04 -2.31 5.46
C VAL A 140 -4.08 -2.33 6.64
N VAL A 141 -4.23 -1.37 7.56
CA VAL A 141 -3.31 -1.24 8.69
C VAL A 141 -3.39 -2.42 9.66
N SER A 142 -4.53 -3.12 9.77
CA SER A 142 -4.64 -4.35 10.57
C SER A 142 -3.92 -5.55 9.95
N HIS A 143 -3.54 -5.47 8.67
CA HIS A 143 -2.79 -6.52 7.97
C HIS A 143 -1.29 -6.19 7.77
N LEU A 144 -0.81 -5.03 8.26
CA LEU A 144 0.61 -4.74 8.27
C LEU A 144 1.32 -5.65 9.27
N LYS A 145 2.29 -6.42 8.78
CA LYS A 145 3.15 -7.25 9.63
C LYS A 145 4.32 -6.40 10.14
N ARG A 146 4.75 -6.66 11.38
CA ARG A 146 5.98 -6.13 11.94
C ARG A 146 7.16 -6.94 11.45
#